data_AF-A0A8D8ZF55-F1
#
_entry.id   AF-A0A8D8ZF55-F1
#
_cell.length_a   1.000
_cell.length_b   1.000
_cell.length_c   1.000
_cell.angle_alpha   90.00
_cell.angle_beta   90.00
_cell.angle_gamma   90.00
#
_symmetry.space_group_name_H-M   'P 1'
#
loop_
_entity.id
_entity.type
_entity.pdbx_description
1 polymer ?
#
loop_
_entity_poly.entity_id
_entity_poly.type
_entity_poly.pdbx_seq_one_letter_code
_entity_poly.pdbx_strand_id
1 'polypeptide(L)'
;MTGTPLDSKNKNEPEECCNRPAHLKNPYCMEIRIPEDDWFYEKFNMKCQDFVRAFPGIRPGCRLGSRIPFNTLTGVIDGNTIYGVTENFARHLRSGYDGTMRMNPVFDKYGLKELLPPKVDIPEEGCVRLNKSQYCFE
;
A
#
# COMPACT_ATOMS: atom_id res chain seq x y z
N MET A 1 -5.61 5.31 -13.64
CA MET A 1 -5.01 4.31 -12.72
C MET A 1 -5.93 4.13 -11.51
N THR A 2 -5.77 3.07 -10.73
CA THR A 2 -6.62 2.81 -9.54
C THR A 2 -5.78 2.43 -8.32
N GLY A 3 -6.15 2.95 -7.14
CA GLY A 3 -5.55 2.59 -5.85
C GLY A 3 -6.62 2.06 -4.89
N THR A 4 -6.30 0.99 -4.16
CA THR A 4 -7.19 0.43 -3.14
C THR A 4 -6.83 1.04 -1.78
N PRO A 5 -7.81 1.46 -0.96
CA PRO A 5 -7.51 2.06 0.33
C PRO A 5 -6.87 1.03 1.29
N LEU A 6 -5.99 1.53 2.15
CA LEU A 6 -5.47 0.80 3.29
C LEU A 6 -6.53 0.79 4.42
N ASP A 7 -6.47 -0.19 5.31
CA ASP A 7 -7.34 -0.22 6.48
C ASP A 7 -7.02 0.95 7.42
N SER A 8 -8.04 1.71 7.82
CA SER A 8 -7.89 2.88 8.68
C SER A 8 -7.31 2.61 10.08
N LYS A 9 -7.39 1.37 10.58
CA LYS A 9 -6.94 0.99 11.93
C LYS A 9 -5.54 0.42 11.93
N ASN A 10 -5.28 -0.58 11.09
CA ASN A 10 -4.00 -1.28 11.07
C ASN A 10 -3.11 -0.85 9.89
N LYS A 11 -3.57 0.05 9.01
CA LYS A 11 -2.82 0.60 7.86
C LYS A 11 -2.15 -0.49 7.01
N ASN A 12 -2.85 -1.61 6.87
CA ASN A 12 -2.38 -2.83 6.20
C ASN A 12 -1.10 -3.41 6.80
N GLU A 13 -0.89 -3.33 8.12
CA GLU A 13 -0.18 -4.40 8.82
C GLU A 13 -0.75 -5.74 8.35
N PRO A 14 0.09 -6.74 8.05
CA PRO A 14 -0.35 -7.97 7.42
C PRO A 14 -1.40 -8.65 8.30
N GLU A 15 -2.67 -8.57 7.89
CA GLU A 15 -3.75 -9.30 8.54
C GLU A 15 -3.53 -10.80 8.30
N GLU A 16 -3.38 -11.54 9.38
CA GLU A 16 -3.17 -12.98 9.33
C GLU A 16 -4.50 -13.71 9.14
N CYS A 17 -4.74 -14.18 7.92
CA CYS A 17 -5.92 -14.95 7.54
C CYS A 17 -5.69 -16.46 7.59
N CYS A 18 -4.46 -16.94 7.43
CA CYS A 18 -4.16 -18.37 7.35
C CYS A 18 -4.20 -19.08 8.70
N ASN A 19 -3.57 -18.53 9.73
CA ASN A 19 -3.39 -19.21 11.03
C ASN A 19 -4.43 -18.80 12.09
N ARG A 20 -5.63 -18.40 11.65
CA ARG A 20 -6.72 -18.02 12.56
C ARG A 20 -7.93 -18.94 12.42
N PRO A 21 -8.62 -19.31 13.51
CA PRO A 21 -9.87 -20.05 13.41
C PRO A 21 -10.96 -19.16 12.82
N ALA A 22 -11.91 -19.74 12.08
CA ALA A 22 -12.89 -19.02 11.28
C ALA A 22 -13.68 -17.93 12.04
N HIS A 23 -13.95 -18.13 13.33
CA HIS A 23 -14.67 -17.17 14.17
C HIS A 23 -13.83 -15.96 14.64
N LEU A 24 -12.50 -16.04 14.51
CA LEU A 24 -11.55 -14.94 14.80
C LEU A 24 -10.98 -14.31 13.54
N LYS A 25 -11.28 -14.85 12.35
CA LYS A 25 -10.85 -14.26 11.08
C LYS A 25 -11.58 -12.95 10.86
N ASN A 26 -10.85 -11.97 10.33
CA ASN A 26 -11.47 -10.75 9.82
C ASN A 26 -12.53 -11.12 8.75
N PRO A 27 -13.72 -10.50 8.74
CA PRO A 27 -14.74 -10.74 7.72
C PRO A 27 -14.28 -10.51 6.27
N TYR A 28 -13.19 -9.76 6.07
CA TYR A 28 -12.58 -9.51 4.78
C TYR A 28 -11.50 -10.51 4.38
N CYS A 29 -11.13 -11.47 5.25
CA CYS A 29 -10.22 -12.56 4.88
C CYS A 29 -10.81 -13.37 3.72
N MET A 30 -9.94 -13.65 2.75
CA MET A 30 -10.23 -14.52 1.60
C MET A 30 -8.93 -15.24 1.25
N GLU A 31 -8.39 -15.96 2.22
CA GLU A 31 -7.11 -16.63 2.07
C GLU A 31 -7.05 -17.53 0.83
N ILE A 32 -5.89 -17.56 0.18
CA ILE A 32 -5.66 -18.40 -0.99
C ILE A 32 -5.24 -19.78 -0.46
N ARG A 33 -6.10 -20.78 -0.62
CA ARG A 33 -5.77 -22.16 -0.28
C ARG A 33 -4.82 -22.71 -1.33
N ILE A 34 -3.66 -23.19 -0.88
CA ILE A 34 -2.68 -23.81 -1.75
C ILE A 34 -2.97 -25.31 -1.80
N PRO A 35 -3.09 -25.92 -3.00
CA PRO A 35 -3.23 -27.36 -3.15
C PRO A 35 -2.07 -28.13 -2.49
N GLU A 36 -2.34 -29.35 -2.01
CA GLU A 36 -1.29 -30.14 -1.35
C GLU A 36 -0.20 -30.61 -2.32
N ASP A 37 -0.54 -30.75 -3.60
CA ASP A 37 0.32 -31.16 -4.71
C ASP A 37 0.93 -29.97 -5.47
N ASP A 38 0.96 -28.79 -4.87
CA ASP A 38 1.64 -27.63 -5.46
C ASP A 38 3.16 -27.82 -5.49
N TRP A 39 3.73 -27.95 -6.69
CA TRP A 39 5.14 -28.26 -6.95
C TRP A 39 6.17 -27.31 -6.29
N PHE A 40 5.76 -26.09 -5.96
CA PHE A 40 6.62 -25.09 -5.33
C PHE A 40 6.37 -25.06 -3.82
N TYR A 41 5.12 -24.87 -3.41
CA TYR A 41 4.75 -24.63 -2.01
C TYR A 41 4.77 -25.89 -1.13
N GLU A 42 4.62 -27.08 -1.71
CA GLU A 42 4.75 -28.36 -1.01
C GLU A 42 6.12 -28.47 -0.32
N LYS A 43 7.18 -28.01 -0.98
CA LYS A 43 8.56 -28.02 -0.48
C LYS A 43 8.76 -27.17 0.79
N PHE A 44 7.86 -26.23 1.04
CA PHE A 44 7.89 -25.33 2.20
C PHE A 44 6.76 -25.63 3.20
N ASN A 45 5.99 -26.71 2.98
CA ASN A 45 4.83 -27.07 3.79
C ASN A 45 3.81 -25.91 3.92
N MET A 46 3.69 -25.08 2.87
CA MET A 46 2.79 -23.93 2.85
C MET A 46 1.46 -24.34 2.21
N LYS A 47 0.37 -24.27 2.97
CA LYS A 47 -0.98 -24.64 2.50
C LYS A 47 -1.94 -23.46 2.33
N CYS A 48 -1.48 -22.25 2.63
CA CYS A 48 -2.31 -21.06 2.65
C CYS A 48 -1.46 -19.80 2.45
N GLN A 49 -2.00 -18.82 1.71
CA GLN A 49 -1.45 -17.47 1.61
C GLN A 49 -2.44 -16.45 2.15
N ASP A 50 -1.95 -15.51 2.95
CA ASP A 50 -2.77 -14.43 3.48
C ASP A 50 -3.27 -13.53 2.36
N PHE A 51 -4.59 -13.35 2.30
CA PHE A 51 -5.22 -12.46 1.34
C PHE A 51 -6.45 -11.83 1.95
N VAL A 52 -6.54 -10.50 1.84
CA VAL A 52 -7.65 -9.69 2.33
C VAL A 52 -8.34 -9.03 1.14
N ARG A 53 -9.67 -9.09 1.13
CA ARG A 53 -10.49 -8.48 0.08
C ARG A 53 -10.40 -6.96 0.14
N ALA A 54 -10.28 -6.32 -1.03
CA ALA A 54 -10.39 -4.88 -1.18
C ALA A 54 -11.67 -4.32 -0.52
N PHE A 55 -11.57 -3.14 0.10
CA PHE A 55 -12.70 -2.46 0.73
C PHE A 55 -13.86 -2.21 -0.25
N PRO A 56 -15.12 -2.33 0.22
CA PRO A 56 -16.26 -2.02 -0.60
C PRO A 56 -16.41 -0.50 -0.76
N GLY A 57 -16.54 -0.03 -2.00
CA GLY A 57 -16.95 1.32 -2.33
C GLY A 57 -18.45 1.55 -2.15
N ILE A 58 -18.81 2.80 -1.87
CA ILE A 58 -20.21 3.23 -1.74
C ILE A 58 -20.76 3.53 -3.12
N ARG A 59 -21.94 2.99 -3.44
CA ARG A 59 -22.65 3.29 -4.69
C ARG A 59 -23.29 4.70 -4.61
N PRO A 60 -23.39 5.43 -5.74
CA PRO A 60 -24.12 6.69 -5.77
C PRO A 60 -25.53 6.56 -5.17
N GLY A 61 -25.86 7.43 -4.21
CA GLY A 61 -27.12 7.40 -3.49
C GLY A 61 -27.27 6.25 -2.47
N CYS A 62 -26.17 5.66 -2.01
CA CYS A 62 -26.14 4.60 -0.98
C CYS A 62 -27.06 3.40 -1.28
N ARG A 63 -27.27 3.10 -2.56
CA ARG A 63 -28.18 2.02 -3.00
C ARG A 63 -27.56 0.65 -2.75
N LEU A 64 -28.39 -0.30 -2.32
CA LEU A 64 -28.01 -1.72 -2.21
C LEU A 64 -27.69 -2.31 -3.59
N GLY A 65 -26.76 -3.27 -3.63
CA GLY A 65 -26.39 -4.00 -4.84
C GLY A 65 -25.03 -4.67 -4.72
N SER A 66 -24.49 -5.15 -5.85
CA SER A 66 -23.19 -5.83 -5.91
C SER A 66 -22.05 -4.99 -5.32
N ARG A 67 -21.15 -5.67 -4.60
CA ARG A 67 -19.92 -5.06 -4.07
C ARG A 67 -19.05 -4.52 -5.21
N ILE A 68 -18.64 -3.26 -5.11
CA ILE A 68 -17.67 -2.61 -6.00
C ILE A 68 -16.45 -2.20 -5.18
N PRO A 69 -15.22 -2.21 -5.71
CA PRO A 69 -14.05 -1.70 -5.01
C PRO A 69 -14.04 -0.16 -4.98
N PHE A 70 -13.28 0.42 -4.05
CA PHE A 70 -13.08 1.86 -3.93
C PHE A 70 -11.75 2.29 -4.59
N ASN A 71 -11.77 3.39 -5.36
CA ASN A 71 -10.55 3.98 -5.93
C ASN A 71 -10.12 5.21 -5.12
N THR A 72 -8.89 5.20 -4.60
CA THR A 72 -8.28 6.33 -3.89
C THR A 72 -7.56 7.32 -4.81
N LEU A 73 -7.37 6.99 -6.09
CA LEU A 73 -6.73 7.86 -7.08
C LEU A 73 -7.74 8.64 -7.91
N THR A 74 -7.27 9.70 -8.56
CA THR A 74 -8.05 10.38 -9.60
C THR A 74 -8.19 9.46 -10.82
N GLY A 75 -9.35 9.50 -11.49
CA GLY A 75 -9.63 8.67 -12.67
C GLY A 75 -8.87 9.10 -13.94
N VAL A 76 -8.21 10.25 -13.89
CA VAL A 76 -7.54 10.89 -15.03
C VAL A 76 -6.05 10.54 -15.06
N ILE A 77 -5.39 10.75 -16.20
CA ILE A 77 -3.93 10.64 -16.31
C ILE A 77 -3.36 12.04 -16.06
N ASP A 78 -3.08 12.36 -14.80
CA ASP A 78 -2.69 13.70 -14.34
C ASP A 78 -1.36 13.72 -13.56
N GLY A 79 -0.66 12.59 -13.49
CA GLY A 79 0.56 12.48 -12.69
C GLY A 79 0.31 12.40 -11.18
N ASN A 80 -0.88 11.97 -10.73
CA ASN A 80 -1.17 11.78 -9.30
C ASN A 80 -0.21 10.84 -8.55
N THR A 81 0.52 9.96 -9.26
CA THR A 81 1.57 9.11 -8.67
C THR A 81 2.86 9.89 -8.36
N ILE A 82 3.01 11.11 -8.88
CA ILE A 82 4.14 12.02 -8.64
C ILE A 82 3.71 13.16 -7.71
N TYR A 83 2.51 13.71 -7.93
CA TYR A 83 2.05 14.91 -7.22
C TYR A 83 1.07 14.62 -6.07
N GLY A 84 0.68 13.36 -5.88
CA GLY A 84 -0.34 12.99 -4.89
C GLY A 84 -1.77 13.27 -5.36
N VAL A 85 -2.74 12.80 -4.57
CA VAL A 85 -4.18 12.96 -4.83
C VAL A 85 -4.81 14.02 -3.94
N THR A 86 -4.23 14.26 -2.76
CA THR A 86 -4.72 15.26 -1.80
C THR A 86 -3.80 16.46 -1.78
N GLU A 87 -4.38 17.64 -1.56
CA GLU A 87 -3.62 18.90 -1.55
C GLU A 87 -2.57 18.92 -0.43
N ASN A 88 -2.90 18.40 0.76
CA ASN A 88 -1.95 18.31 1.86
C ASN A 88 -0.74 17.44 1.52
N PHE A 89 -0.95 16.28 0.88
CA PHE A 89 0.16 15.40 0.48
C PHE A 89 0.96 16.01 -0.68
N ALA A 90 0.28 16.64 -1.64
CA ALA A 90 0.94 17.38 -2.71
C ALA A 90 1.85 18.50 -2.18
N ARG A 91 1.42 19.21 -1.13
CA ARG A 91 2.25 20.24 -0.47
C ARG A 91 3.45 19.63 0.25
N HIS A 92 3.26 18.48 0.92
CA HIS A 92 4.34 17.74 1.59
C HIS A 92 5.44 17.26 0.63
N LEU A 93 5.06 16.89 -0.60
CA LEU A 93 5.98 16.45 -1.64
C LEU A 93 6.76 17.60 -2.31
N ARG A 94 6.36 18.87 -2.10
CA ARG A 94 7.02 20.04 -2.70
C ARG A 94 8.07 20.62 -1.76
N SER A 95 9.16 21.13 -2.32
CA SER A 95 10.18 21.83 -1.52
C SER A 95 9.67 23.16 -0.99
N GLY A 96 8.76 23.81 -1.73
CA GLY A 96 8.32 25.18 -1.49
C GLY A 96 9.23 26.25 -2.10
N TYR A 97 10.33 25.85 -2.75
CA TYR A 97 11.35 26.75 -3.31
C TYR A 97 11.57 26.44 -4.79
N ASP A 98 11.71 27.48 -5.61
CA ASP A 98 12.03 27.39 -7.05
C ASP A 98 11.11 26.47 -7.88
N GLY A 99 9.91 26.18 -7.38
CA GLY A 99 8.95 25.27 -8.03
C GLY A 99 9.36 23.79 -8.02
N THR A 100 10.31 23.41 -7.17
CA THR A 100 10.87 22.04 -7.14
C THR A 100 10.10 21.09 -6.22
N MET A 101 10.30 19.78 -6.44
CA MET A 101 9.85 18.73 -5.53
C MET A 101 10.87 18.56 -4.40
N ARG A 102 10.42 18.04 -3.26
CA ARG A 102 11.30 17.68 -2.16
C ARG A 102 12.11 16.44 -2.57
N MET A 103 13.42 16.49 -2.39
CA MET A 103 14.34 15.41 -2.76
C MET A 103 15.30 15.08 -1.61
N ASN A 104 15.99 13.95 -1.70
CA ASN A 104 16.95 13.48 -0.72
C ASN A 104 18.39 13.48 -1.27
N PRO A 105 19.26 14.43 -0.87
CA PRO A 105 20.61 14.61 -1.41
C PRO A 105 21.67 13.69 -0.78
N VAL A 106 21.33 12.44 -0.45
CA VAL A 106 22.25 11.48 0.22
C VAL A 106 23.55 11.25 -0.56
N PHE A 107 23.54 11.41 -1.88
CA PHE A 107 24.70 11.16 -2.74
C PHE A 107 25.34 12.42 -3.34
N ASP A 108 25.00 13.61 -2.83
CA ASP A 108 25.49 14.88 -3.38
C ASP A 108 27.03 14.99 -3.32
N LYS A 109 27.65 14.50 -2.25
CA LYS A 109 29.12 14.40 -2.11
C LYS A 109 29.81 13.57 -3.21
N TYR A 110 29.06 12.75 -3.94
CA TYR A 110 29.55 11.93 -5.05
C TYR A 110 29.17 12.50 -6.42
N GLY A 111 28.50 13.66 -6.47
CA GLY A 111 27.99 14.26 -7.70
C GLY A 111 26.88 13.45 -8.38
N LEU A 112 26.17 12.61 -7.61
CA LEU A 112 25.07 11.77 -8.13
C LEU A 112 23.71 12.45 -7.93
N LYS A 113 22.72 11.97 -8.68
CA LYS A 113 21.34 12.46 -8.57
C LYS A 113 20.73 12.15 -7.21
N GLU A 114 19.86 13.06 -6.77
CA GLU A 114 19.09 12.92 -5.54
C GLU A 114 18.06 11.78 -5.65
N LEU A 115 17.69 11.24 -4.50
CA LEU A 115 16.63 10.24 -4.38
C LEU A 115 15.29 10.90 -4.04
N LEU A 116 14.21 10.12 -4.13
CA LEU A 116 12.93 10.50 -3.55
C LEU A 116 13.07 10.78 -2.04
N PRO A 117 12.21 11.64 -1.48
CA PRO A 117 12.24 11.93 -0.05
C PRO A 117 11.87 10.67 0.75
N PRO A 118 12.54 10.39 1.88
CA PRO A 118 12.19 9.26 2.71
C PRO A 118 10.79 9.45 3.32
N LYS A 119 10.05 8.34 3.46
CA LYS A 119 8.77 8.30 4.15
C LYS A 119 8.97 8.49 5.65
N VAL A 120 8.46 9.58 6.18
CA VAL A 120 8.58 9.93 7.61
C VAL A 120 7.27 9.72 8.38
N ASP A 121 6.14 9.86 7.70
CA ASP A 121 4.83 9.55 8.27
C ASP A 121 4.57 8.05 8.12
N ILE A 122 4.62 7.34 9.23
CA ILE A 122 4.45 5.88 9.33
C ILE A 122 5.38 5.12 8.36
N PRO A 123 6.70 5.12 8.65
CA PRO A 123 7.72 4.60 7.73
C PRO A 123 7.54 3.13 7.32
N GLU A 124 6.82 2.34 8.12
CA GLU A 124 6.59 0.91 7.92
C GLU A 124 5.33 0.61 7.09
N GLU A 125 4.45 1.60 6.86
CA GLU A 125 3.21 1.38 6.12
C GLU A 125 3.49 1.03 4.65
N GLY A 126 3.12 -0.19 4.25
CA GLY A 126 3.38 -0.74 2.91
C GLY A 126 4.85 -1.02 2.62
N CYS A 127 5.71 -0.98 3.66
CA CYS A 127 7.16 -1.10 3.53
C CYS A 127 7.65 -2.32 4.30
N VAL A 128 8.37 -3.23 3.62
CA VAL A 128 9.05 -4.35 4.30
C VAL A 128 10.52 -4.00 4.43
N ARG A 129 10.92 -3.45 5.59
CA ARG A 129 12.32 -3.13 5.88
C ARG A 129 13.00 -4.32 6.51
N LEU A 130 14.12 -4.77 5.93
CA LEU A 130 14.94 -5.82 6.53
C LEU A 130 15.82 -5.26 7.67
N ASN A 131 16.15 -3.98 7.61
CA ASN A 131 17.01 -3.28 8.56
C ASN A 131 16.71 -1.78 8.63
N LYS A 132 17.11 -1.14 9.73
CA LYS A 132 16.86 0.29 9.99
C LYS A 132 17.57 1.24 9.00
N SER A 133 18.55 0.73 8.26
CA SER A 133 19.32 1.48 7.26
C SER A 133 18.63 1.58 5.90
N GLN A 134 17.66 0.72 5.60
CA GLN A 134 16.77 0.85 4.44
C GLN A 134 15.67 1.84 4.77
N TYR A 135 15.19 2.63 3.81
CA TYR A 135 14.07 3.55 3.99
C TYR A 135 13.15 3.43 2.79
N CYS A 136 11.84 3.52 3.04
CA CYS A 136 10.87 3.68 1.98
C CYS A 136 10.77 5.16 1.59
N PHE A 137 10.24 5.39 0.40
CA PHE A 137 10.01 6.72 -0.14
C PHE A 137 8.54 7.10 0.00
N GLU A 138 8.30 8.41 0.04
CA GLU A 138 6.95 8.96 -0.10
C GLU A 138 6.32 8.60 -1.47
#